data_AF-A0A7S1A1N3-F1
#
_entry.id   AF-A0A7S1A1N3-F1
#
_cell.length_a   1.000
_cell.length_b   1.000
_cell.length_c   1.000
_cell.angle_alpha   90.00
_cell.angle_beta   90.00
_cell.angle_gamma   90.00
#
_symmetry.space_group_name_H-M   'P 1'
#
loop_
_entity.id
_entity.type
_entity.pdbx_description
1 polymer ?
#
loop_
_entity_poly.entity_id
_entity_poly.type
_entity_poly.pdbx_seq_one_letter_code
_entity_poly.pdbx_strand_id
1 'polypeptide(L)'
;RCALRVVGGEAARNAMISTFQSLEMWPPQSTYIHEEDCNYQDLSVPLNIVAQRLYNDHVRRASSTVDRCKRRAVTACFVVDFAKEAGIELPSATDGNELLGQFNVLASRYKTKEKQFRLDFVIKDASRLKDKVQLWWSENHGMTRCVAGVAQVAAGVSQTSVCGIRGF
;
A
#
# COMPACT_ATOMS: atom_id res chain seq x y z
N ARG A 1 4.63 33.73 0.37
CA ARG A 1 4.15 32.40 -0.11
C ARG A 1 2.64 32.52 -0.30
N CYS A 2 2.09 32.08 -1.45
CA CYS A 2 0.65 32.09 -1.71
C CYS A 2 -0.10 31.16 -0.74
N ALA A 3 -1.30 31.55 -0.27
CA ALA A 3 -2.13 30.75 0.64
C ALA A 3 -2.46 29.38 0.03
N LEU A 4 -2.79 29.34 -1.27
CA LEU A 4 -3.10 28.10 -1.98
C LEU A 4 -1.95 27.08 -1.96
N ARG A 5 -0.70 27.55 -2.05
CA ARG A 5 0.49 26.67 -1.94
C ARG A 5 0.66 26.08 -0.54
N VAL A 6 0.31 26.84 0.50
CA VAL A 6 0.36 26.35 1.89
C VAL A 6 -0.68 25.25 2.08
N VAL A 7 -1.91 25.48 1.60
CA VAL A 7 -3.00 24.50 1.65
C VAL A 7 -2.62 23.23 0.87
N GLY A 8 -2.14 23.38 -0.37
CA GLY A 8 -1.71 22.25 -1.20
C GLY A 8 -0.59 21.44 -0.56
N GLY A 9 0.41 22.10 0.04
CA GLY A 9 1.50 21.42 0.75
C GLY A 9 1.03 20.65 1.98
N GLU A 10 0.11 21.21 2.77
CA GLU A 10 -0.43 20.53 3.95
C GLU A 10 -1.37 19.38 3.57
N ALA A 11 -2.18 19.56 2.52
CA ALA A 11 -3.03 18.50 1.97
C ALA A 11 -2.19 17.32 1.46
N ALA A 12 -1.13 17.58 0.69
CA ALA A 12 -0.21 16.55 0.22
C ALA A 12 0.45 15.81 1.39
N ARG A 13 0.91 16.55 2.41
CA ARG A 13 1.50 15.97 3.62
C ARG A 13 0.53 15.02 4.34
N ASN A 14 -0.72 15.44 4.55
CA ASN A 14 -1.73 14.63 5.22
C ASN A 14 -2.10 13.38 4.41
N ALA A 15 -2.20 13.51 3.09
CA ALA A 15 -2.44 12.39 2.19
C ALA A 15 -1.28 11.37 2.21
N MET A 16 -0.03 11.85 2.25
CA MET A 16 1.14 10.98 2.38
C MET A 16 1.13 10.22 3.71
N ILE A 17 0.87 10.89 4.84
CA ILE A 17 0.76 10.23 6.16
C ILE A 17 -0.31 9.13 6.12
N SER A 18 -1.51 9.44 5.64
CA SER A 18 -2.59 8.46 5.51
C SER A 18 -2.20 7.26 4.63
N THR A 19 -1.47 7.52 3.54
CA THR A 19 -0.97 6.45 2.67
C THR A 19 0.06 5.58 3.38
N PHE A 20 1.00 6.15 4.13
CA PHE A 20 1.98 5.37 4.90
C PHE A 20 1.33 4.57 6.03
N GLN A 21 0.29 5.09 6.67
CA GLN A 21 -0.53 4.33 7.62
C GLN A 21 -1.20 3.13 6.94
N SER A 22 -1.79 3.34 5.75
CA SER A 22 -2.38 2.25 4.95
C SER A 22 -1.36 1.21 4.47
N LEU A 23 -0.09 1.58 4.35
CA LEU A 23 1.01 0.69 3.98
C LEU A 23 1.69 0.06 5.21
N GLU A 24 1.18 0.32 6.43
CA GLU A 24 1.79 -0.14 7.69
C GLU A 24 3.25 0.33 7.86
N MET A 25 3.59 1.47 7.27
CA MET A 25 4.92 2.10 7.33
C MET A 25 4.96 3.28 8.33
N TRP A 26 3.96 3.37 9.21
CA TRP A 26 3.81 4.46 10.17
C TRP A 26 3.45 3.94 11.57
N PRO A 27 4.34 4.05 12.58
CA PRO A 27 5.67 4.63 12.50
C PRO A 27 6.63 3.78 11.65
N PRO A 28 7.59 4.41 10.96
CA PRO A 28 8.60 3.70 10.19
C PRO A 28 9.52 2.90 11.13
N GLN A 29 9.96 1.73 10.69
CA GLN A 29 11.00 0.99 11.38
C GLN A 29 12.31 1.77 11.31
N SER A 30 13.07 1.78 12.41
CA SER A 30 14.31 2.55 12.54
C SER A 30 15.20 2.44 11.30
N THR A 31 15.40 3.57 10.62
CA THR A 31 16.32 3.70 9.49
C THR A 31 17.55 4.50 9.91
N TYR A 32 18.65 4.39 9.16
CA TYR A 32 19.90 5.15 9.39
C TYR A 32 19.79 6.65 9.04
N ILE A 33 18.60 7.23 9.10
CA ILE A 33 18.35 8.62 8.73
C ILE A 33 18.36 9.46 10.00
N HIS A 34 19.06 10.60 9.92
CA HIS A 34 19.14 11.55 11.01
C HIS A 34 17.75 12.09 11.38
N GLU A 35 17.44 12.19 12.69
CA GLU A 35 16.13 12.62 13.20
C GLU A 35 15.72 14.03 12.74
N GLU A 36 16.71 14.90 12.49
CA GLU A 36 16.48 16.25 11.95
C GLU A 36 16.24 16.30 10.43
N ASP A 37 16.53 15.22 9.69
CA ASP A 37 16.23 15.18 8.25
C ASP A 37 14.72 15.02 8.04
N CYS A 38 14.11 16.14 7.67
CA CYS A 38 12.67 16.26 7.41
C CYS A 38 12.36 16.46 5.92
N ASN A 39 13.30 16.18 5.01
CA ASN A 39 13.15 16.45 3.59
C ASN A 39 12.27 15.39 2.87
N TYR A 40 11.04 15.22 3.34
CA TYR A 40 10.12 14.19 2.82
C TYR A 40 9.60 14.45 1.40
N GLN A 41 9.84 15.65 0.87
CA GLN A 41 9.42 16.05 -0.48
C GLN A 41 10.35 15.49 -1.57
N ASP A 42 11.55 15.07 -1.18
CA ASP A 42 12.47 14.38 -2.08
C ASP A 42 11.99 12.94 -2.29
N LEU A 43 11.33 12.72 -3.43
CA LEU A 43 10.81 11.43 -3.85
C LEU A 43 11.80 10.62 -4.71
N SER A 44 13.04 11.09 -4.86
CA SER A 44 14.09 10.37 -5.59
C SER A 44 14.65 9.18 -4.80
N VAL A 45 14.37 9.14 -3.50
CA VAL A 45 14.83 8.11 -2.56
C VAL A 45 13.79 6.99 -2.38
N PRO A 46 14.19 5.80 -1.89
CA PRO A 46 13.28 4.73 -1.50
C PRO A 46 12.12 5.16 -0.60
N LEU A 47 10.95 4.52 -0.79
CA LEU A 47 9.71 4.89 -0.10
C LEU A 47 9.81 4.82 1.44
N ASN A 48 10.62 3.91 1.98
CA ASN A 48 10.89 3.81 3.42
C ASN A 48 11.69 5.01 3.95
N ILE A 49 12.59 5.59 3.15
CA ILE A 49 13.34 6.80 3.49
C ILE A 49 12.39 8.00 3.52
N VAL A 50 11.49 8.09 2.53
CA VAL A 50 10.44 9.13 2.52
C VAL A 50 9.55 9.02 3.76
N ALA A 51 9.13 7.81 4.13
CA ALA A 51 8.31 7.57 5.33
C ALA A 51 9.00 8.06 6.61
N GLN A 52 10.30 7.76 6.79
CA GLN A 52 11.08 8.25 7.92
C GLN A 52 11.17 9.78 7.95
N ARG A 53 11.56 10.41 6.84
CA ARG A 53 11.68 11.87 6.78
C ARG A 53 10.35 12.57 7.09
N LEU A 54 9.23 11.98 6.65
CA LEU A 54 7.90 12.51 6.95
C LEU A 54 7.53 12.31 8.43
N TYR A 55 7.92 11.18 9.02
CA TYR A 55 7.74 10.91 10.45
C TYR A 55 8.54 11.89 11.30
N ASN A 56 9.79 12.16 10.94
CA ASN A 56 10.63 13.18 11.56
C ASN A 56 9.96 14.57 11.50
N ASP A 57 9.44 14.98 10.32
CA ASP A 57 8.68 16.24 10.21
C ASP A 57 7.43 16.24 11.10
N HIS A 58 6.74 15.10 11.22
CA HIS A 58 5.56 14.96 12.09
C HIS A 58 5.90 15.11 13.57
N VAL A 59 6.91 14.38 14.07
CA VAL A 59 7.35 14.45 15.47
C VAL A 59 7.87 15.85 15.80
N ARG A 60 8.63 16.47 14.89
CA ARG A 60 9.12 17.84 15.06
C ARG A 60 7.99 18.86 15.15
N ARG A 61 6.93 18.72 14.35
CA ARG A 61 5.73 19.59 14.45
C ARG A 61 4.97 19.33 15.76
N ALA A 62 4.82 18.08 16.15
CA ALA A 62 4.10 17.68 17.37
C ALA A 62 4.80 18.13 18.66
N SER A 63 6.13 18.15 18.68
CA SER A 63 6.94 18.61 19.81
C SER A 63 7.03 20.13 19.94
N SER A 64 6.63 20.89 18.91
CA SER A 64 6.64 22.34 18.97
C SER A 64 5.50 22.88 19.84
N THR A 65 5.83 23.65 20.87
CA THR A 65 4.86 24.27 21.81
C THR A 65 3.91 25.27 21.12
N VAL A 66 4.31 25.79 19.96
CA VAL A 66 3.56 26.71 19.12
C VAL A 66 3.48 26.07 17.74
N ASP A 67 2.34 25.44 17.42
CA ASP A 67 2.11 24.81 16.12
C ASP A 67 1.89 25.87 15.02
N ARG A 68 2.98 26.57 14.68
CA ARG A 68 3.02 27.63 13.67
C ARG A 68 2.60 27.11 12.31
N CYS A 69 2.95 25.87 11.98
CA CYS A 69 2.59 25.24 10.71
C CYS A 69 1.08 25.03 10.62
N LYS A 70 0.44 24.47 11.66
CA LYS A 70 -1.01 24.28 11.69
C LYS A 70 -1.77 25.59 11.64
N ARG A 71 -1.38 26.59 12.45
CA ARG A 71 -2.01 27.92 12.39
C ARG A 71 -1.94 28.51 10.99
N ARG A 72 -0.75 28.47 10.39
CA ARG A 72 -0.53 28.97 9.03
C ARG A 72 -1.38 28.22 8.01
N ALA A 73 -1.50 26.90 8.12
CA ALA A 73 -2.35 26.10 7.24
C ALA A 73 -3.83 26.46 7.40
N VAL A 74 -4.33 26.56 8.64
CA VAL A 74 -5.72 26.96 8.93
C VAL A 74 -6.03 28.35 8.38
N THR A 75 -5.16 29.34 8.64
CA THR A 75 -5.32 30.69 8.08
C THR A 75 -5.28 30.67 6.56
N ALA A 76 -4.40 29.88 5.95
CA ALA A 76 -4.34 29.76 4.50
C ALA A 76 -5.61 29.13 3.90
N CYS A 77 -6.18 28.11 4.56
CA CYS A 77 -7.48 27.55 4.16
C CYS A 77 -8.56 28.62 4.19
N PHE A 78 -8.68 29.37 5.30
CA PHE A 78 -9.65 30.46 5.40
C PHE A 78 -9.51 31.49 4.29
N VAL A 79 -8.29 31.93 3.97
CA VAL A 79 -8.04 32.90 2.88
C VAL A 79 -8.44 32.34 1.52
N VAL A 80 -8.16 31.06 1.27
CA VAL A 80 -8.53 30.38 0.02
C VAL A 80 -10.05 30.24 -0.10
N ASP A 81 -10.74 29.87 0.97
CA ASP A 81 -12.19 29.71 0.99
C ASP A 81 -12.90 31.06 0.85
N PHE A 82 -12.39 32.10 1.53
CA PHE A 82 -12.89 33.47 1.38
C PHE A 82 -12.75 33.97 -0.06
N ALA A 83 -11.60 33.74 -0.70
CA ALA A 83 -11.39 34.13 -2.09
C ALA A 83 -12.37 33.44 -3.04
N LYS A 84 -12.63 32.14 -2.84
CA LYS A 84 -13.65 31.40 -3.62
C LYS A 84 -15.04 31.99 -3.43
N GLU A 85 -15.44 32.27 -2.20
CA GLU A 85 -16.76 32.83 -1.89
C GLU A 85 -16.93 34.25 -2.45
N ALA A 86 -15.84 35.02 -2.50
CA ALA A 86 -15.81 36.33 -3.14
C ALA A 86 -15.80 36.29 -4.68
N GLY A 87 -15.86 35.10 -5.30
CA GLY A 87 -15.82 34.92 -6.75
C GLY A 87 -14.45 35.18 -7.37
N ILE A 88 -13.37 35.12 -6.58
CA ILE A 88 -12.00 35.32 -7.07
C ILE A 88 -11.50 34.00 -7.66
N GLU A 89 -11.08 34.04 -8.92
CA GLU A 89 -10.44 32.90 -9.56
C GLU A 89 -9.08 32.59 -8.90
N LEU A 90 -8.92 31.33 -8.47
CA LEU A 90 -7.69 30.84 -7.89
C LEU A 90 -6.80 30.22 -8.98
N PRO A 91 -5.47 30.32 -8.87
CA PRO A 91 -4.56 29.69 -9.81
C PRO A 91 -4.75 28.16 -9.81
N SER A 92 -4.70 27.54 -10.99
CA SER A 92 -5.06 26.14 -11.22
C SER A 92 -4.08 25.11 -10.62
N ALA A 93 -2.80 25.47 -10.52
CA ALA A 93 -1.74 24.54 -10.12
C ALA A 93 -1.06 24.97 -8.81
N THR A 94 -0.91 24.01 -7.90
CA THR A 94 -0.05 24.14 -6.73
C THR A 94 1.00 23.05 -6.74
N ASP A 95 2.20 23.37 -6.25
CA ASP A 95 3.29 22.42 -6.04
C ASP A 95 2.85 21.18 -5.23
N GLY A 96 1.85 21.32 -4.35
CA GLY A 96 1.30 20.22 -3.56
C GLY A 96 0.60 19.16 -4.40
N ASN A 97 -0.13 19.56 -5.44
CA ASN A 97 -0.80 18.62 -6.35
C ASN A 97 0.22 17.81 -7.15
N GLU A 98 1.28 18.47 -7.62
CA GLU A 98 2.37 17.82 -8.35
C GLU A 98 3.10 16.80 -7.46
N LEU A 99 3.49 17.22 -6.24
CA LEU A 99 4.12 16.33 -5.27
C LEU A 99 3.27 15.09 -4.97
N LEU A 100 1.96 15.29 -4.75
CA LEU A 100 1.05 14.17 -4.47
C LEU A 100 0.90 13.24 -5.68
N GLY A 101 0.86 13.79 -6.89
CA GLY A 101 0.86 13.00 -8.12
C GLY A 101 2.10 12.11 -8.25
N GLN A 102 3.29 12.68 -8.05
CA GLN A 102 4.55 11.94 -8.07
C GLN A 102 4.60 10.86 -6.98
N PHE A 103 4.15 11.19 -5.76
CA PHE A 103 4.09 10.25 -4.65
C PHE A 103 3.14 9.08 -4.93
N ASN A 104 1.96 9.34 -5.49
CA ASN A 104 0.99 8.29 -5.82
C ASN A 104 1.56 7.27 -6.82
N VAL A 105 2.35 7.73 -7.80
CA VAL A 105 3.07 6.85 -8.72
C VAL A 105 4.07 5.98 -7.96
N LEU A 106 4.84 6.56 -7.06
CA LEU A 106 5.83 5.84 -6.24
C LEU A 106 5.16 4.80 -5.31
N ALA A 107 4.10 5.18 -4.61
CA ALA A 107 3.35 4.31 -3.71
C ALA A 107 2.68 3.14 -4.45
N SER A 108 2.16 3.40 -5.66
CA SER A 108 1.57 2.36 -6.51
C SER A 108 2.60 1.33 -6.95
N ARG A 109 3.82 1.78 -7.33
CA ARG A 109 4.93 0.87 -7.66
C ARG A 109 5.31 -0.02 -6.49
N TYR A 110 5.28 0.51 -5.27
CA TYR A 110 5.55 -0.28 -4.06
C TYR A 110 4.49 -1.38 -3.84
N LYS A 111 3.21 -1.02 -3.90
CA LYS A 111 2.10 -2.00 -3.77
C LYS A 111 2.20 -3.14 -4.79
N THR A 112 2.58 -2.82 -6.03
CA THR A 112 2.77 -3.84 -7.07
C THR A 112 3.93 -4.78 -6.74
N LYS A 113 5.08 -4.25 -6.30
CA LYS A 113 6.24 -5.07 -5.91
C LYS A 113 5.94 -5.98 -4.73
N GLU A 114 5.20 -5.48 -3.74
CA GLU A 114 4.79 -6.27 -2.58
C GLU A 114 3.87 -7.43 -2.97
N LYS A 115 2.87 -7.17 -3.83
CA LYS A 115 2.00 -8.21 -4.38
C LYS A 115 2.78 -9.25 -5.17
N GLN A 116 3.72 -8.81 -6.01
CA GLN A 116 4.58 -9.71 -6.78
C GLN A 116 5.40 -10.61 -5.85
N PHE A 117 6.05 -10.02 -4.84
CA PHE A 117 6.83 -10.79 -3.86
C PHE A 117 5.97 -11.82 -3.11
N ARG A 118 4.76 -11.45 -2.69
CA ARG A 118 3.82 -12.41 -2.05
C ARG A 118 3.43 -13.53 -3.00
N LEU A 119 3.13 -13.22 -4.27
CA LEU A 119 2.80 -14.22 -5.29
C LEU A 119 3.98 -15.18 -5.54
N ASP A 120 5.19 -14.67 -5.70
CA ASP A 120 6.39 -15.48 -5.93
C ASP A 120 6.67 -16.41 -4.74
N PHE A 121 6.47 -15.92 -3.52
CA PHE A 121 6.58 -16.74 -2.31
C PHE A 121 5.57 -17.89 -2.31
N VAL A 122 4.30 -17.61 -2.57
CA VAL A 122 3.23 -18.63 -2.63
C VAL A 122 3.51 -19.66 -3.71
N ILE A 123 3.94 -19.22 -4.91
CA ILE A 123 4.28 -20.11 -6.02
C ILE A 123 5.44 -21.03 -5.62
N LYS A 124 6.50 -20.47 -5.02
CA LYS A 124 7.67 -21.26 -4.59
C LYS A 124 7.31 -22.31 -3.53
N ASP A 125 6.47 -21.95 -2.57
CA ASP A 125 6.01 -22.90 -1.55
C ASP A 125 5.10 -23.99 -2.14
N ALA A 126 4.21 -23.62 -3.06
CA ALA A 126 3.38 -24.58 -3.80
C ALA A 126 4.23 -25.55 -4.64
N SER A 127 5.27 -25.06 -5.32
CA SER A 127 6.23 -25.90 -6.04
C SER A 127 6.97 -26.86 -5.11
N ARG A 128 7.44 -26.37 -3.95
CA ARG A 128 8.11 -27.22 -2.95
C ARG A 128 7.20 -28.32 -2.40
N LEU A 129 5.92 -28.01 -2.19
CA LEU A 129 4.90 -28.99 -1.80
C LEU A 129 4.70 -30.03 -2.90
N LYS A 130 4.60 -29.60 -4.17
CA LYS A 130 4.49 -30.50 -5.32
C LYS A 130 5.67 -31.46 -5.41
N ASP A 131 6.90 -30.96 -5.24
CA ASP A 131 8.11 -31.79 -5.31
C ASP A 131 8.14 -32.84 -4.19
N LYS A 132 7.74 -32.47 -2.97
CA LYS A 132 7.62 -33.41 -1.85
C LYS A 132 6.56 -34.48 -2.10
N VAL A 133 5.41 -34.10 -2.65
CA VAL A 133 4.35 -35.05 -3.00
C VAL A 133 4.83 -36.00 -4.10
N GLN A 134 5.51 -35.50 -5.13
CA GLN A 134 6.08 -36.34 -6.19
C GLN A 134 7.13 -37.31 -5.66
N LEU A 135 8.00 -36.86 -4.75
CA LEU A 135 8.99 -37.71 -4.09
C LEU A 135 8.32 -38.80 -3.26
N TRP A 136 7.37 -38.45 -2.39
CA TRP A 136 6.62 -39.41 -1.60
C TRP A 136 5.89 -40.44 -2.47
N TRP A 137 5.25 -39.96 -3.54
CA TRP A 137 4.58 -40.79 -4.54
C TRP A 137 5.61 -41.80 -5.08
N SER A 138 6.77 -41.34 -5.56
CA SER A 138 7.86 -42.18 -6.11
C SER A 138 8.39 -43.24 -5.15
N GLU A 139 8.51 -42.91 -3.86
CA GLU A 139 9.01 -43.81 -2.82
C GLU A 139 7.95 -44.81 -2.33
N ASN A 140 6.66 -44.47 -2.43
CA ASN A 140 5.56 -45.25 -1.83
C ASN A 140 4.61 -45.88 -2.87
N HIS A 141 4.96 -45.89 -4.15
CA HIS A 141 4.15 -46.54 -5.20
C HIS A 141 3.81 -48.01 -4.93
N GLY A 142 4.70 -48.75 -4.26
CA GLY A 142 4.46 -50.14 -3.88
C GLY A 142 3.42 -50.32 -2.75
N MET A 143 3.13 -49.25 -2.00
CA MET A 143 2.21 -49.24 -0.85
C MET A 143 0.77 -48.81 -1.24
N THR A 144 0.49 -48.67 -2.54
CA THR A 144 -0.84 -48.30 -3.05
C THR A 144 -1.87 -49.44 -2.99
N ARG A 145 -1.49 -50.67 -2.59
CA ARG A 145 -2.45 -51.77 -2.36
C ARG A 145 -3.17 -51.72 -1.01
N CYS A 146 -2.74 -50.90 -0.04
CA CYS A 146 -3.33 -50.90 1.30
C CYS A 146 -4.20 -49.67 1.63
N VAL A 147 -4.27 -48.65 0.76
CA VAL A 147 -5.05 -47.42 1.02
C VAL A 147 -6.04 -47.14 -0.12
N ALA A 148 -6.84 -48.14 -0.48
CA ALA A 148 -7.99 -47.96 -1.37
C ALA A 148 -9.19 -47.25 -0.69
N GLY A 149 -9.05 -46.78 0.56
CA GLY A 149 -10.15 -46.23 1.36
C GLY A 149 -10.32 -44.71 1.36
N VAL A 150 -9.37 -43.91 0.87
CA VAL A 150 -9.41 -42.43 1.07
C VAL A 150 -9.44 -41.63 -0.24
N ALA A 151 -9.18 -42.25 -1.40
CA ALA A 151 -9.15 -41.55 -2.68
C ALA A 151 -10.53 -41.37 -3.37
N GLN A 152 -11.65 -41.54 -2.67
CA GLN A 152 -12.99 -41.29 -3.25
C GLN A 152 -13.48 -39.84 -3.14
N VAL A 153 -12.76 -38.94 -2.46
CA VAL A 153 -13.24 -37.54 -2.31
C VAL A 153 -12.84 -36.63 -3.48
N ALA A 154 -11.83 -36.99 -4.29
CA ALA A 154 -11.34 -36.11 -5.36
C ALA A 154 -11.95 -36.37 -6.76
N ALA A 155 -12.65 -37.49 -6.98
CA ALA A 155 -13.19 -37.87 -8.30
C ALA A 155 -14.71 -37.68 -8.44
N GLY A 156 -15.39 -37.09 -7.47
CA GLY A 156 -16.86 -36.93 -7.48
C GLY A 156 -17.41 -35.69 -8.21
N VAL A 157 -16.56 -34.79 -8.73
CA VAL A 157 -17.04 -33.48 -9.25
C VAL A 157 -17.14 -33.42 -10.78
N SER A 158 -16.94 -34.52 -11.52
CA SER A 158 -16.81 -34.43 -12.99
C SER A 158 -17.76 -35.27 -13.83
N GLN A 159 -18.82 -35.89 -13.29
CA GLN A 159 -19.76 -36.61 -14.18
C GLN A 159 -21.14 -36.89 -13.57
N THR A 160 -22.05 -35.91 -13.64
CA THR A 160 -23.47 -36.20 -13.87
C THR A 160 -24.05 -35.10 -14.77
N SER A 161 -23.84 -35.27 -16.07
CA SER A 161 -24.69 -34.66 -17.10
C SER A 161 -25.26 -35.80 -17.95
N VAL A 162 -26.57 -35.72 -18.17
CA VAL A 162 -27.38 -36.37 -19.23
C VAL A 162 -28.09 -37.69 -18.91
N CYS A 163 -29.40 -37.66 -19.19
CA CYS A 163 -30.38 -38.75 -19.40
C CYS A 163 -31.01 -39.38 -18.14
N GLY A 164 -32.33 -39.44 -17.97
CA GLY A 164 -33.43 -39.13 -18.87
C GLY A 164 -34.79 -39.30 -18.17
N ILE A 165 -35.75 -38.50 -18.62
CA ILE A 165 -37.17 -38.59 -18.29
C ILE A 165 -37.75 -39.86 -18.94
N ARG A 166 -38.43 -40.69 -18.13
CA ARG A 166 -39.52 -41.65 -18.45
C ARG A 166 -39.77 -42.43 -17.14
N GLY A 167 -40.91 -42.38 -16.46
CA GLY A 167 -42.29 -42.37 -16.93
C GLY A 167 -42.84 -43.79 -16.78
N PHE A 168 -43.45 -44.11 -15.63
CA PHE A 168 -44.73 -44.80 -15.41
C PHE A 168 -44.96 -44.97 -13.91
#